data_AF-A0A853A0Y4-F1
#
_entry.id   AF-A0A853A0Y4-F1
#
_cell.length_a   1.000
_cell.length_b   1.000
_cell.length_c   1.000
_cell.angle_alpha   90.00
_cell.angle_beta   90.00
_cell.angle_gamma   90.00
#
_symmetry.space_group_name_H-M   'P 1'
#
loop_
_entity.id
_entity.type
_entity.pdbx_description
1 polymer ?
#
loop_
_entity_poly.entity_id
_entity_poly.type
_entity_poly.pdbx_seq_one_letter_code
_entity_poly.pdbx_strand_id
1 'polypeptide(L)'
;MPTTDADGSDGLPRCAWANRGPALMREYHDREWGIPVRDERGLFERLCLEGAQAGLSWLTILTRREAYRAAFAGFDVDILADWPDSRVEELLADSGIIRNRAKIASVLTNARAARRLREEAGGLDALVWGANGGVPEQPGYPDVAHVPAATAASEALSKELRRRGFRFVGPVIVESLRTAAGLVNAHTTDCFRHAELAAPAARPAAPVAPAAPVSAAAPVPAGTVGTGVPGDR
;
A
#
# COMPACT_ATOMS: atom_id res chain seq x y z
N MET A 1 -9.40 31.38 24.90
CA MET A 1 -9.82 30.12 24.27
C MET A 1 -9.43 30.21 22.81
N PRO A 2 -8.33 29.59 22.34
CA PRO A 2 -8.09 29.55 20.91
C PRO A 2 -9.02 28.48 20.30
N THR A 3 -9.75 28.90 19.27
CA THR A 3 -10.63 28.08 18.45
C THR A 3 -9.79 27.14 17.59
N THR A 4 -10.19 25.87 17.56
CA THR A 4 -9.62 24.83 16.72
C THR A 4 -9.91 25.14 15.25
N ASP A 5 -8.87 25.37 14.43
CA ASP A 5 -9.00 25.54 12.99
C ASP A 5 -9.48 24.23 12.34
N ALA A 6 -10.72 24.23 11.87
CA ALA A 6 -11.43 23.08 11.30
C ALA A 6 -11.50 23.10 9.76
N ASP A 7 -10.65 23.88 9.08
CA ASP A 7 -10.72 24.08 7.62
C ASP A 7 -9.58 23.44 6.80
N GLY A 8 -8.50 22.96 7.43
CA GLY A 8 -7.34 22.44 6.68
C GLY A 8 -6.57 23.50 5.90
N SER A 9 -6.56 24.76 6.37
CA SER A 9 -5.97 25.94 5.74
C SER A 9 -4.44 26.02 5.73
N ASP A 10 -3.74 24.98 5.28
CA ASP A 10 -2.37 25.17 4.80
C ASP A 10 -2.30 25.90 3.44
N GLY A 11 -3.45 26.30 2.90
CA GLY A 11 -3.57 27.07 1.66
C GLY A 11 -3.33 26.26 0.39
N LEU A 12 -3.09 24.94 0.51
CA LEU A 12 -2.81 24.08 -0.64
C LEU A 12 -4.11 23.64 -1.32
N PRO A 13 -4.28 23.92 -2.63
CA PRO A 13 -5.44 23.42 -3.37
C PRO A 13 -5.30 21.92 -3.60
N ARG A 14 -6.35 21.14 -3.33
CA ARG A 14 -6.35 19.66 -3.42
C ARG A 14 -7.54 19.18 -4.23
N CYS A 15 -7.48 17.92 -4.65
CA CYS A 15 -8.64 17.22 -5.19
C CYS A 15 -9.84 17.34 -4.23
N ALA A 16 -11.04 17.52 -4.78
CA ALA A 16 -12.25 17.79 -4.01
C ALA A 16 -12.55 16.73 -2.92
N TRP A 17 -12.23 15.46 -3.20
CA TRP A 17 -12.42 14.35 -2.25
C TRP A 17 -11.43 14.37 -1.08
N ALA A 18 -10.25 14.98 -1.23
CA ALA A 18 -9.27 15.10 -0.16
C ALA A 18 -9.60 16.28 0.76
N ASN A 19 -10.06 17.40 0.20
CA ASN A 19 -10.48 18.57 0.98
C ASN A 19 -11.69 18.30 1.87
N ARG A 20 -12.62 17.45 1.40
CA ARG A 20 -13.85 17.11 2.11
C ARG A 20 -13.66 15.78 2.86
N GLY A 21 -12.96 15.80 3.99
CA GLY A 21 -12.79 14.58 4.78
C GLY A 21 -11.93 14.70 6.04
N PRO A 22 -11.73 13.59 6.77
CA PRO A 22 -10.82 13.51 7.90
C PRO A 22 -9.38 13.81 7.50
N ALA A 23 -8.55 14.26 8.45
CA ALA A 23 -7.14 14.55 8.23
C ALA A 23 -6.38 13.38 7.58
N LEU A 24 -6.74 12.14 7.91
CA LEU A 24 -6.15 10.93 7.35
C LEU A 24 -6.30 10.84 5.81
N MET A 25 -7.43 11.27 5.25
CA MET A 25 -7.63 11.28 3.79
C MET A 25 -6.78 12.36 3.10
N ARG A 26 -6.61 13.53 3.74
CA ARG A 26 -5.72 14.59 3.27
C ARG A 26 -4.27 14.12 3.29
N GLU A 27 -3.83 13.51 4.39
CA GLU A 27 -2.47 13.00 4.50
C GLU A 27 -2.16 11.94 3.44
N TYR A 28 -3.08 10.99 3.23
CA TYR A 28 -2.95 9.99 2.17
C TYR A 28 -2.87 10.63 0.77
N HIS A 29 -3.73 11.62 0.49
CA HIS A 29 -3.69 12.35 -0.77
C HIS A 29 -2.33 13.05 -0.99
N ASP A 30 -1.85 13.77 0.04
CA ASP A 30 -0.67 14.61 -0.06
C ASP A 30 0.63 13.79 -0.11
N ARG A 31 0.68 12.66 0.60
CA ARG A 31 1.91 11.91 0.84
C ARG A 31 2.01 10.57 0.16
N GLU A 32 0.92 10.04 -0.41
CA GLU A 32 0.93 8.67 -0.95
C GLU A 32 0.23 8.53 -2.30
N TRP A 33 -0.97 9.10 -2.45
CA TRP A 33 -1.80 8.87 -3.63
C TRP A 33 -1.22 9.55 -4.87
N GLY A 34 -1.11 8.78 -5.96
CA GLY A 34 -0.50 9.23 -7.21
C GLY A 34 1.03 9.21 -7.20
N ILE A 35 1.69 8.92 -6.07
CA ILE A 35 3.15 8.74 -6.05
C ILE A 35 3.50 7.37 -6.66
N PRO A 36 4.41 7.33 -7.66
CA PRO A 36 4.86 6.09 -8.28
C PRO A 36 5.39 5.08 -7.24
N VAL A 37 4.75 3.91 -7.14
CA VAL A 37 5.30 2.77 -6.40
C VAL A 37 5.75 1.70 -7.36
N ARG A 38 7.03 1.36 -7.28
CA ARG A 38 7.76 0.56 -8.26
C ARG A 38 8.12 -0.84 -7.75
N ASP A 39 8.09 -1.06 -6.44
CA ASP A 39 8.40 -2.35 -5.86
C ASP A 39 7.17 -3.26 -5.79
N GLU A 40 7.41 -4.57 -5.88
CA GLU A 40 6.38 -5.59 -5.92
C GLU A 40 5.51 -5.60 -4.65
N ARG A 41 6.14 -5.43 -3.48
CA ARG A 41 5.45 -5.47 -2.17
C ARG A 41 4.46 -4.32 -2.04
N GLY A 42 4.88 -3.09 -2.36
CA GLY A 42 4.02 -1.92 -2.32
C GLY A 42 2.84 -2.00 -3.29
N LEU A 43 3.05 -2.54 -4.50
CA LEU A 43 1.97 -2.80 -5.45
C LEU A 43 1.03 -3.90 -4.97
N PHE A 44 1.57 -4.97 -4.38
CA PHE A 44 0.80 -6.08 -3.87
C PHE A 44 -0.08 -5.67 -2.68
N GLU A 45 0.46 -4.89 -1.73
CA GLU A 45 -0.30 -4.29 -0.62
C GLU A 45 -1.49 -3.48 -1.19
N ARG A 46 -1.22 -2.54 -2.10
CA ARG A 46 -2.26 -1.67 -2.66
C ARG A 46 -3.32 -2.47 -3.41
N LEU A 47 -2.93 -3.41 -4.27
CA LEU A 47 -3.88 -4.27 -4.98
C LEU A 47 -4.82 -5.02 -4.02
N CYS A 48 -4.28 -5.56 -2.92
CA CYS A 48 -5.07 -6.26 -1.92
C CYS A 48 -6.01 -5.33 -1.15
N LEU A 49 -5.55 -4.12 -0.78
CA LEU A 49 -6.35 -3.12 -0.08
C LEU A 49 -7.49 -2.57 -0.96
N GLU A 50 -7.23 -2.31 -2.24
CA GLU A 50 -8.25 -1.93 -3.22
C GLU A 50 -9.29 -3.05 -3.41
N GLY A 51 -8.85 -4.31 -3.44
CA GLY A 51 -9.76 -5.46 -3.43
C GLY A 51 -10.61 -5.55 -2.16
N ALA A 52 -10.02 -5.24 -0.99
CA ALA A 52 -10.73 -5.21 0.29
C ALA A 52 -11.77 -4.08 0.36
N GLN A 53 -11.57 -2.99 -0.38
CA GLN A 53 -12.46 -1.82 -0.41
C GLN A 53 -13.83 -2.10 -1.07
N ALA A 54 -13.99 -3.15 -1.88
CA ALA A 54 -15.23 -3.40 -2.61
C ALA A 54 -16.49 -3.35 -1.70
N GLY A 55 -17.37 -2.36 -1.90
CA GLY A 55 -18.57 -2.14 -1.09
C GLY A 55 -18.35 -1.35 0.22
N LEU A 56 -17.20 -0.69 0.39
CA LEU A 56 -16.82 0.13 1.55
C LEU A 56 -16.22 1.46 1.09
N SER A 57 -16.08 2.41 2.01
CA SER A 57 -15.32 3.65 1.77
C SER A 57 -13.81 3.39 1.87
N TRP A 58 -13.00 4.12 1.10
CA TRP A 58 -11.54 4.03 1.21
C TRP A 58 -11.04 4.42 2.61
N LEU A 59 -11.67 5.41 3.26
CA LEU A 59 -11.39 5.79 4.64
C LEU A 59 -11.48 4.59 5.61
N THR A 60 -12.43 3.68 5.40
CA THR A 60 -12.57 2.45 6.21
C THR A 60 -11.33 1.56 6.08
N ILE A 61 -10.80 1.43 4.86
CA ILE A 61 -9.60 0.63 4.59
C ILE A 61 -8.36 1.31 5.15
N LEU A 62 -8.22 2.61 4.91
CA LEU A 62 -7.08 3.40 5.36
C LEU A 62 -6.95 3.43 6.88
N THR A 63 -8.07 3.53 7.60
CA THR A 63 -8.11 3.46 9.08
C THR A 63 -7.65 2.08 9.62
N ARG A 64 -7.81 1.03 8.82
CA ARG A 64 -7.46 -0.36 9.19
C ARG A 64 -6.13 -0.81 8.59
N ARG A 65 -5.42 0.03 7.84
CA ARG A 65 -4.26 -0.36 7.04
C ARG A 65 -3.14 -0.99 7.88
N GLU A 66 -2.85 -0.42 9.04
CA GLU A 66 -1.84 -1.00 9.96
C GLU A 66 -2.27 -2.37 10.51
N ALA A 67 -3.56 -2.55 10.80
CA ALA A 67 -4.09 -3.86 11.19
C ALA A 67 -3.98 -4.86 10.04
N TYR A 68 -4.25 -4.46 8.79
CA TYR A 68 -4.02 -5.28 7.61
C TYR A 68 -2.54 -5.65 7.45
N ARG A 69 -1.62 -4.69 7.61
CA ARG A 69 -0.18 -4.97 7.56
C ARG A 69 0.21 -5.98 8.63
N ALA A 70 -0.22 -5.82 9.87
CA ALA A 70 0.06 -6.80 10.92
C ALA A 70 -0.54 -8.18 10.61
N ALA A 71 -1.81 -8.24 10.22
CA ALA A 71 -2.53 -9.48 9.94
C ALA A 71 -1.96 -10.25 8.74
N PHE A 72 -1.42 -9.57 7.74
CA PHE A 72 -0.89 -10.17 6.51
C PHE A 72 0.63 -10.08 6.40
N ALA A 73 1.37 -10.11 7.53
CA ALA A 73 2.84 -10.13 7.54
C ALA A 73 3.50 -9.01 6.70
N GLY A 74 2.91 -7.82 6.76
CA GLY A 74 3.28 -6.65 5.98
C GLY A 74 3.14 -6.85 4.48
N PHE A 75 2.24 -7.74 4.03
CA PHE A 75 2.06 -8.08 2.61
C PHE A 75 3.30 -8.67 1.94
N ASP A 76 4.12 -9.41 2.70
CA ASP A 76 5.20 -10.19 2.11
C ASP A 76 4.65 -11.35 1.27
N VAL A 77 4.90 -11.31 -0.04
CA VAL A 77 4.34 -12.26 -1.01
C VAL A 77 4.76 -13.69 -0.73
N ASP A 78 6.03 -13.90 -0.36
CA ASP A 78 6.57 -15.25 -0.18
C ASP A 78 6.03 -15.89 1.10
N ILE A 79 6.00 -15.13 2.21
CA ILE A 79 5.37 -15.57 3.46
C ILE A 79 3.90 -15.93 3.24
N LEU A 80 3.14 -15.05 2.59
CA LEU A 80 1.71 -15.25 2.38
C LEU A 80 1.40 -16.38 1.39
N ALA A 81 2.26 -16.61 0.41
CA ALA A 81 2.08 -17.69 -0.56
C ALA A 81 2.22 -19.08 0.10
N ASP A 82 3.03 -19.18 1.16
CA ASP A 82 3.25 -20.41 1.93
C ASP A 82 2.21 -20.64 3.04
N TRP A 83 1.37 -19.65 3.35
CA TRP A 83 0.31 -19.84 4.34
C TRP A 83 -0.73 -20.86 3.84
N PRO A 84 -1.14 -21.82 4.70
CA PRO A 84 -2.21 -22.74 4.35
C PRO A 84 -3.57 -22.02 4.35
N ASP A 85 -4.53 -22.57 3.61
CA ASP A 85 -5.88 -21.99 3.51
C ASP A 85 -6.60 -21.92 4.88
N SER A 86 -6.22 -22.75 5.85
CA SER A 86 -6.74 -22.70 7.23
C SER A 86 -6.46 -21.37 7.93
N ARG A 87 -5.43 -20.62 7.52
CA ARG A 87 -5.14 -19.28 8.06
C ARG A 87 -6.27 -18.28 7.82
N VAL A 88 -7.14 -18.51 6.83
CA VAL A 88 -8.32 -17.67 6.59
C VAL A 88 -9.26 -17.65 7.79
N GLU A 89 -9.43 -18.79 8.46
CA GLU A 89 -10.34 -18.90 9.63
C GLU A 89 -9.78 -18.16 10.84
N GLU A 90 -8.46 -18.18 11.04
CA GLU A 90 -7.79 -17.41 12.08
C GLU A 90 -7.93 -15.90 11.83
N LEU A 91 -7.72 -15.46 10.59
CA LEU A 91 -7.85 -14.05 10.19
C LEU A 91 -9.29 -13.55 10.28
N LEU A 92 -10.29 -14.42 10.09
CA LEU A 92 -11.69 -14.08 10.27
C LEU A 92 -12.04 -13.68 11.72
N ALA A 93 -11.24 -14.10 12.70
CA ALA A 93 -11.42 -13.70 14.10
C ALA A 93 -10.87 -12.29 14.40
N ASP A 94 -10.01 -11.75 13.54
CA ASP A 94 -9.39 -10.43 13.74
C ASP A 94 -10.38 -9.30 13.41
N SER A 95 -10.79 -8.55 14.44
CA SER A 95 -11.69 -7.40 14.31
C SER A 95 -11.03 -6.15 13.71
N GLY A 96 -9.70 -6.11 13.64
CA GLY A 96 -8.91 -5.04 13.04
C GLY A 96 -9.09 -4.98 11.52
N ILE A 97 -9.33 -6.11 10.86
CA ILE A 97 -9.56 -6.19 9.41
C ILE A 97 -11.04 -6.37 9.05
N ILE A 98 -11.36 -6.28 7.76
CA ILE A 98 -12.71 -6.59 7.28
C ILE A 98 -12.90 -8.11 7.28
N ARG A 99 -13.76 -8.60 8.18
CA ARG A 99 -14.11 -10.02 8.36
C ARG A 99 -15.00 -10.54 7.22
N ASN A 100 -14.42 -10.66 6.03
CA ASN A 100 -15.04 -11.24 4.86
C ASN A 100 -14.16 -12.36 4.32
N ARG A 101 -14.67 -13.60 4.37
CA ARG A 101 -13.90 -14.81 4.03
C ARG A 101 -13.32 -14.74 2.62
N ALA A 102 -14.10 -14.28 1.64
CA ALA A 102 -13.65 -14.23 0.25
C ALA A 102 -12.52 -13.20 0.02
N LYS A 103 -12.61 -12.02 0.65
CA LYS A 103 -11.57 -10.98 0.58
C LYS A 103 -10.28 -11.40 1.30
N ILE A 104 -10.40 -12.10 2.43
CA ILE A 104 -9.23 -12.63 3.15
C ILE A 104 -8.55 -13.72 2.32
N ALA A 105 -9.32 -14.71 1.83
CA ALA A 105 -8.80 -15.79 1.00
C ALA A 105 -8.18 -15.28 -0.31
N SER A 106 -8.66 -14.16 -0.85
CA SER A 106 -8.06 -13.58 -2.06
C SER A 106 -6.66 -13.06 -1.84
N VAL A 107 -6.29 -12.57 -0.65
CA VAL A 107 -4.91 -12.10 -0.37
C VAL A 107 -3.92 -13.26 -0.55
N LEU A 108 -4.24 -14.43 0.02
CA LEU A 108 -3.39 -15.63 -0.06
C LEU A 108 -3.35 -16.17 -1.49
N THR A 109 -4.50 -16.19 -2.18
CA THR A 109 -4.58 -16.56 -3.59
C THR A 109 -3.73 -15.64 -4.48
N ASN A 110 -3.78 -14.33 -4.22
CA ASN A 110 -3.03 -13.32 -4.95
C ASN A 110 -1.54 -13.43 -4.66
N ALA A 111 -1.13 -13.75 -3.43
CA ALA A 111 0.28 -13.96 -3.08
C ALA A 111 0.88 -15.13 -3.88
N ARG A 112 0.17 -16.26 -3.93
CA ARG A 112 0.57 -17.41 -4.75
C ARG A 112 0.64 -17.08 -6.24
N ALA A 113 -0.28 -16.24 -6.74
CA ALA A 113 -0.27 -15.76 -8.12
C ALA A 113 0.89 -14.80 -8.41
N ALA A 114 1.20 -13.90 -7.49
CA ALA A 114 2.33 -12.98 -7.58
C ALA A 114 3.67 -13.73 -7.60
N ARG A 115 3.85 -14.73 -6.72
CA ARG A 115 5.05 -15.58 -6.72
C ARG A 115 5.25 -16.31 -8.05
N ARG A 116 4.20 -16.94 -8.61
CA ARG A 116 4.28 -17.57 -9.94
C ARG A 116 4.58 -16.55 -11.05
N LEU A 117 3.95 -15.38 -11.01
CA LEU A 117 4.19 -14.31 -11.97
C LEU A 117 5.65 -13.85 -11.95
N ARG A 118 6.31 -13.85 -10.78
CA ARG A 118 7.74 -13.54 -10.64
C ARG A 118 8.61 -14.50 -11.46
N GLU A 119 8.31 -15.79 -11.42
CA GLU A 119 9.03 -16.84 -12.15
C GLU A 119 8.75 -16.80 -13.67
N GLU A 120 7.51 -16.49 -14.06
CA GLU A 120 7.05 -16.60 -15.45
C GLU A 120 7.26 -15.33 -16.28
N ALA A 121 7.14 -14.14 -15.68
CA ALA A 121 7.08 -12.89 -16.43
C ALA A 121 7.61 -11.66 -15.65
N GLY A 122 8.52 -11.88 -14.70
CA GLY A 122 9.29 -10.79 -14.08
C GLY A 122 8.59 -10.08 -12.92
N GLY A 123 7.43 -10.54 -12.46
CA GLY A 123 6.78 -10.05 -11.23
C GLY A 123 5.60 -9.11 -11.45
N LEU A 124 4.96 -8.72 -10.34
CA LEU A 124 3.77 -7.86 -10.36
C LEU A 124 4.11 -6.44 -10.81
N ASP A 125 5.26 -5.92 -10.40
CA ASP A 125 5.77 -4.61 -10.80
C ASP A 125 6.05 -4.52 -12.29
N ALA A 126 6.70 -5.54 -12.88
CA ALA A 126 6.93 -5.62 -14.31
C ALA A 126 5.62 -5.67 -15.10
N LEU A 127 4.64 -6.44 -14.62
CA LEU A 127 3.33 -6.52 -15.27
C LEU A 127 2.57 -5.18 -15.22
N VAL A 128 2.54 -4.55 -14.05
CA VAL A 128 1.76 -3.33 -13.80
C VAL A 128 2.40 -2.15 -14.53
N TRP A 129 3.70 -1.92 -14.40
CA TRP A 129 4.38 -0.78 -15.04
C TRP A 129 4.75 -1.00 -16.51
N GLY A 130 4.90 -2.26 -16.93
CA GLY A 130 5.19 -2.60 -18.32
C GLY A 130 4.07 -2.18 -19.28
N ALA A 131 2.81 -2.15 -18.81
CA ALA A 131 1.67 -1.69 -19.58
C ALA A 131 1.77 -0.22 -20.05
N ASN A 132 2.56 0.59 -19.34
CA ASN A 132 2.68 2.03 -19.54
C ASN A 132 4.05 2.46 -20.09
N GLY A 133 4.87 1.52 -20.55
CA GLY A 133 6.26 1.82 -20.92
C GLY A 133 7.09 2.37 -19.75
N GLY A 134 6.66 2.12 -18.50
CA GLY A 134 7.35 2.55 -17.28
C GLY A 134 7.19 4.03 -16.92
N VAL A 135 6.36 4.82 -17.62
CA VAL A 135 6.16 6.25 -17.37
C VAL A 135 4.71 6.53 -16.96
N PRO A 136 4.47 7.36 -15.92
CA PRO A 136 3.11 7.76 -15.54
C PRO A 136 2.35 8.47 -16.67
N GLU A 137 1.08 8.13 -16.84
CA GLU A 137 0.13 8.85 -17.70
C GLU A 137 -0.24 10.21 -17.07
N GLN A 138 -0.36 11.24 -17.90
CA GLN A 138 -0.66 12.63 -17.49
C GLN A 138 -1.92 13.14 -18.20
N PRO A 139 -3.12 12.62 -17.87
CA PRO A 139 -4.36 12.95 -18.58
C PRO A 139 -4.86 14.38 -18.33
N GLY A 140 -4.48 15.02 -17.22
CA GLY A 140 -4.84 16.42 -16.94
C GLY A 140 -6.33 16.64 -16.70
N TYR A 141 -6.96 15.81 -15.87
CA TYR A 141 -8.40 15.93 -15.59
C TYR A 141 -8.75 17.29 -14.95
N PRO A 142 -9.75 18.04 -15.45
CA PRO A 142 -10.09 19.34 -14.89
C PRO A 142 -10.76 19.24 -13.51
N ASP A 143 -11.49 18.15 -13.26
CA ASP A 143 -12.15 17.89 -11.98
C ASP A 143 -12.35 16.37 -11.75
N VAL A 144 -12.81 16.01 -10.55
CA VAL A 144 -12.97 14.62 -10.12
C VAL A 144 -14.02 13.85 -10.90
N ALA A 145 -14.99 14.52 -11.53
CA ALA A 145 -16.03 13.87 -12.33
C ALA A 145 -15.49 13.37 -13.69
N HIS A 146 -14.36 13.90 -14.12
CA HIS A 146 -13.66 13.46 -15.33
C HIS A 146 -12.70 12.29 -15.09
N VAL A 147 -12.42 11.94 -13.83
CA VAL A 147 -11.59 10.77 -13.50
C VAL A 147 -12.43 9.51 -13.73
N PRO A 148 -12.07 8.65 -14.70
CA PRO A 148 -12.88 7.48 -15.03
C PRO A 148 -12.77 6.41 -13.94
N ALA A 149 -13.89 5.75 -13.63
CA ALA A 149 -13.88 4.61 -12.71
C ALA A 149 -13.21 3.36 -13.32
N ALA A 150 -13.14 3.26 -14.65
CA ALA A 150 -12.43 2.21 -15.37
C ALA A 150 -12.04 2.72 -16.77
N THR A 151 -10.99 2.16 -17.34
CA THR A 151 -10.48 2.52 -18.67
C THR A 151 -10.11 1.25 -19.45
N ALA A 152 -9.89 1.37 -20.76
CA ALA A 152 -9.44 0.23 -21.58
C ALA A 152 -8.14 -0.40 -21.03
N ALA A 153 -7.24 0.41 -20.47
CA ALA A 153 -6.01 -0.07 -19.86
C ALA A 153 -6.24 -0.83 -18.55
N SER A 154 -7.15 -0.37 -17.66
CA SER A 154 -7.49 -1.15 -16.46
C SER A 154 -8.30 -2.41 -16.77
N GLU A 155 -9.11 -2.41 -17.83
CA GLU A 155 -9.78 -3.61 -18.33
C GLU A 155 -8.78 -4.65 -18.84
N ALA A 156 -7.78 -4.22 -19.63
CA ALA A 156 -6.73 -5.10 -20.13
C ALA A 156 -5.88 -5.69 -18.98
N LEU A 157 -5.43 -4.84 -18.05
CA LEU A 157 -4.65 -5.29 -16.90
C LEU A 157 -5.49 -6.18 -15.96
N SER A 158 -6.78 -5.86 -15.74
CA SER A 158 -7.71 -6.71 -14.99
C SER A 158 -7.86 -8.10 -15.61
N LYS A 159 -8.02 -8.17 -16.93
CA LYS A 159 -8.11 -9.44 -17.66
C LYS A 159 -6.83 -10.26 -17.48
N GLU A 160 -5.67 -9.62 -17.57
CA GLU A 160 -4.38 -10.28 -17.44
C GLU A 160 -4.11 -10.77 -16.02
N LEU A 161 -4.41 -9.96 -14.99
CA LEU A 161 -4.33 -10.38 -13.59
C LEU A 161 -5.24 -11.59 -13.32
N ARG A 162 -6.48 -11.58 -13.82
CA ARG A 162 -7.40 -12.72 -13.69
C ARG A 162 -6.85 -13.97 -14.38
N ARG A 163 -6.29 -13.83 -15.58
CA ARG A 163 -5.66 -14.95 -16.33
C ARG A 163 -4.54 -15.60 -15.53
N ARG A 164 -3.80 -14.82 -14.73
CA ARG A 164 -2.72 -15.29 -13.85
C ARG A 164 -3.20 -15.81 -12.49
N GLY A 165 -4.50 -15.79 -12.25
CA GLY A 165 -5.13 -16.35 -11.05
C GLY A 165 -5.36 -15.36 -9.91
N PHE A 166 -5.15 -14.05 -10.13
CA PHE A 166 -5.51 -13.04 -9.15
C PHE A 166 -7.04 -12.93 -9.01
N ARG A 167 -7.49 -12.57 -7.81
CA ARG A 167 -8.89 -12.43 -7.37
C ARG A 167 -9.11 -11.04 -6.80
N PHE A 168 -10.36 -10.57 -6.85
CA PHE A 168 -10.73 -9.19 -6.49
C PHE A 168 -9.93 -8.15 -7.28
N VAL A 169 -9.78 -8.38 -8.58
CA VAL A 169 -9.02 -7.50 -9.49
C VAL A 169 -9.88 -7.02 -10.65
N GLY A 170 -11.09 -6.53 -10.36
CA GLY A 170 -11.99 -5.98 -11.38
C GLY A 170 -11.46 -4.68 -12.01
N PRO A 171 -11.93 -4.25 -13.20
CA PRO A 171 -11.41 -3.06 -13.88
C PRO A 171 -11.43 -1.81 -13.01
N VAL A 172 -12.46 -1.63 -12.18
CA VAL A 172 -12.54 -0.50 -11.24
C VAL A 172 -11.46 -0.58 -10.15
N ILE A 173 -11.27 -1.76 -9.56
CA ILE A 173 -10.21 -1.99 -8.56
C ILE A 173 -8.83 -1.74 -9.17
N VAL A 174 -8.64 -2.18 -10.41
CA VAL A 174 -7.37 -2.00 -11.14
C VAL A 174 -7.15 -0.55 -11.53
N GLU A 175 -8.20 0.21 -11.88
CA GLU A 175 -8.09 1.65 -12.09
C GLU A 175 -7.75 2.39 -10.79
N SER A 176 -8.38 2.02 -9.67
CA SER A 176 -7.99 2.53 -8.35
C SER A 176 -6.52 2.24 -8.05
N LEU A 177 -6.03 1.03 -8.30
CA LEU A 177 -4.60 0.72 -8.18
C LEU A 177 -3.75 1.63 -9.06
N ARG A 178 -4.11 1.82 -10.34
CA ARG A 178 -3.33 2.62 -11.28
C ARG A 178 -3.20 4.07 -10.82
N THR A 179 -4.27 4.66 -10.32
CA THR A 179 -4.26 6.03 -9.79
C THR A 179 -3.53 6.10 -8.44
N ALA A 180 -3.81 5.18 -7.52
CA ALA A 180 -3.15 5.14 -6.20
C ALA A 180 -1.65 4.87 -6.30
N ALA A 181 -1.21 4.06 -7.27
CA ALA A 181 0.18 3.73 -7.49
C ALA A 181 0.93 4.63 -8.46
N GLY A 182 0.31 5.72 -8.92
CA GLY A 182 0.96 6.72 -9.75
C GLY A 182 1.26 6.26 -11.17
N LEU A 183 0.60 5.20 -11.66
CA LEU A 183 0.62 4.86 -13.09
C LEU A 183 -0.14 5.90 -13.90
N VAL A 184 -1.18 6.49 -13.29
CA VAL A 184 -1.95 7.60 -13.84
C VAL A 184 -1.93 8.72 -12.83
N ASN A 185 -1.46 9.90 -13.22
CA ASN A 185 -1.64 11.10 -12.43
C ASN A 185 -3.09 11.57 -12.54
N ALA A 186 -3.93 11.09 -11.61
CA ALA A 186 -5.34 11.43 -11.55
C ALA A 186 -5.65 12.61 -10.63
N HIS A 187 -4.62 13.33 -10.15
CA HIS A 187 -4.85 14.63 -9.50
C HIS A 187 -5.49 15.60 -10.49
N THR A 188 -6.48 16.36 -10.03
CA THR A 188 -7.14 17.37 -10.87
C THR A 188 -6.19 18.53 -11.14
N THR A 189 -6.36 19.23 -12.25
CA THR A 189 -5.40 20.27 -12.69
C THR A 189 -5.29 21.46 -11.73
N ASP A 190 -6.26 21.65 -10.85
CA ASP A 190 -6.26 22.65 -9.77
C ASP A 190 -5.52 22.17 -8.50
N CYS A 191 -5.19 20.87 -8.39
CA CYS A 191 -4.51 20.30 -7.24
C CYS A 191 -3.00 20.59 -7.26
N PHE A 192 -2.42 20.94 -6.11
CA PHE A 192 -0.98 21.21 -5.97
C PHE A 192 -0.09 20.02 -6.39
N ARG A 193 -0.58 18.79 -6.15
CA ARG A 193 0.12 17.54 -6.50
C ARG A 193 0.14 17.28 -7.99
N HIS A 194 -0.81 17.81 -8.77
CA HIS A 194 -0.87 17.58 -10.22
C HIS A 194 0.43 18.05 -10.90
N ALA A 195 0.83 19.31 -10.65
CA ALA A 195 2.05 19.87 -11.22
C ALA A 195 3.32 19.20 -10.64
N GLU A 196 3.33 18.89 -9.33
CA GLU A 196 4.47 18.25 -8.66
C GLU A 196 4.78 16.87 -9.26
N LEU A 197 3.74 16.07 -9.54
CA LEU A 197 3.87 14.71 -10.08
C LEU A 197 3.95 14.67 -11.62
N ALA A 198 3.61 15.76 -12.31
CA ALA A 198 3.79 15.91 -13.75
C ALA A 198 5.23 16.28 -14.14
N ALA A 199 5.99 16.87 -13.22
CA ALA A 199 7.40 17.13 -13.43
C ALA A 199 8.14 15.80 -13.67
N PRO A 200 9.02 15.69 -14.68
CA PRO A 200 9.78 14.47 -14.92
C PRO A 200 10.56 14.14 -13.65
N ALA A 201 10.17 13.05 -12.99
CA ALA A 201 10.87 12.57 -11.81
C ALA A 201 12.35 12.45 -12.18
N ALA A 202 13.21 13.20 -11.49
CA ALA A 202 14.62 12.88 -11.45
C ALA A 202 14.73 11.37 -11.17
N ARG A 203 15.48 10.69 -12.02
CA ARG A 203 15.77 9.25 -11.99
C ARG A 203 15.79 8.73 -10.54
N PRO A 204 15.12 7.61 -10.20
CA PRO A 204 14.97 7.19 -8.82
C PRO A 204 16.31 7.12 -8.10
N ALA A 205 16.37 7.71 -6.90
CA ALA A 205 17.43 7.43 -5.95
C ALA A 205 17.46 5.93 -5.65
N ALA A 206 18.66 5.38 -5.49
CA ALA A 206 18.90 3.99 -5.17
C ALA A 206 18.02 3.51 -3.99
N PRO A 207 17.64 2.23 -3.94
CA PRO A 207 16.81 1.71 -2.86
C PRO A 207 17.44 2.02 -1.51
N VAL A 208 16.66 2.63 -0.62
CA VAL A 208 17.01 2.74 0.79
C VAL A 208 17.11 1.32 1.32
N ALA A 209 18.32 0.92 1.72
CA ALA A 209 18.56 -0.38 2.33
C ALA A 209 17.60 -0.57 3.52
N PRO A 210 17.09 -1.79 3.77
CA PRO A 210 16.25 -2.05 4.92
C PRO A 210 16.98 -1.64 6.19
N ALA A 211 16.26 -1.01 7.11
CA ALA A 211 16.78 -0.68 8.43
C ALA A 211 17.41 -1.93 9.05
N ALA A 212 18.68 -1.81 9.45
CA ALA A 212 19.41 -2.90 10.08
C ALA A 212 18.60 -3.44 11.28
N PRO A 213 18.61 -4.77 11.51
CA PRO A 213 17.92 -5.35 12.65
C PRO A 213 18.47 -4.71 13.93
N VAL A 214 17.56 -4.27 14.80
CA VAL A 214 17.89 -3.78 16.14
C VAL A 214 18.61 -4.91 16.85
N SER A 215 19.91 -4.73 17.11
CA SER A 215 20.75 -5.72 17.77
C SER A 215 20.14 -6.08 19.12
N ALA A 216 19.97 -7.38 19.37
CA ALA A 216 19.55 -7.90 20.66
C ALA A 216 20.51 -7.40 21.75
N ALA A 217 19.94 -6.91 22.85
CA ALA A 217 20.68 -6.42 24.00
C ALA A 217 21.82 -7.36 24.41
N ALA A 218 23.01 -6.79 24.60
CA ALA A 218 24.16 -7.51 25.13
C ALA A 218 23.83 -8.10 26.53
N PRO A 219 24.32 -9.30 26.86
CA PRO A 219 24.12 -9.87 28.18
C PRO A 219 24.88 -9.05 29.23
N VAL A 220 24.20 -8.79 30.36
CA VAL A 220 24.75 -8.16 31.56
C VAL A 220 25.93 -9.02 32.06
N PRO A 221 27.13 -8.44 32.32
CA PRO A 221 28.24 -9.20 32.85
C PRO A 221 27.96 -9.62 34.30
N ALA A 222 28.03 -10.92 34.57
CA ALA A 222 28.09 -11.47 35.92
C ALA A 222 29.46 -11.12 36.53
N GLY A 223 29.46 -10.18 37.48
CA GLY A 223 30.65 -9.73 38.19
C GLY A 223 30.64 -10.16 39.66
N THR A 224 31.29 -11.29 39.91
CA THR A 224 32.16 -11.61 41.07
C THR A 224 31.67 -11.42 42.51
N VAL A 225 31.37 -12.57 43.14
CA VAL A 225 31.45 -12.81 44.60
C VAL A 225 32.88 -12.55 45.07
N GLY A 226 33.05 -11.52 45.90
CA GLY A 226 34.32 -11.24 46.58
C GLY A 226 34.54 -12.23 47.72
N THR A 227 35.58 -13.06 47.58
CA THR A 227 36.21 -13.80 48.67
C THR A 227 37.40 -12.98 49.21
N GLY A 228 37.50 -12.86 50.53
CA GLY A 228 38.58 -12.15 51.24
C GLY A 228 38.23 -11.95 52.72
N VAL A 229 38.29 -12.99 53.56
CA VAL A 229 39.41 -13.42 54.44
C VAL A 229 39.47 -12.61 55.77
N PRO A 230 39.67 -13.27 56.95
CA PRO A 230 39.50 -12.67 58.27
C PRO A 230 40.81 -12.12 58.86
N GLY A 231 40.72 -11.25 59.89
CA GLY A 231 41.89 -10.86 60.69
C GLY A 231 41.65 -9.79 61.76
N ASP A 232 41.59 -10.25 63.01
CA ASP A 232 41.94 -9.64 64.31
C ASP A 232 42.33 -8.16 64.41
N ARG A 233 41.58 -7.41 65.24
CA ARG A 233 42.04 -6.89 66.55
C ARG A 233 40.88 -6.32 67.36
#